data_AF-A0A7K6NEU1-F1
#
_entry.id   AF-A0A7K6NEU1-F1
#
_cell.length_a   1.000
_cell.length_b   1.000
_cell.length_c   1.000
_cell.angle_alpha   90.00
_cell.angle_beta   90.00
_cell.angle_gamma   90.00
#
_symmetry.space_group_name_H-M   'P 1'
#
loop_
_entity.id
_entity.type
_entity.pdbx_description
1 polymer ?
#
loop_
_entity_poly.entity_id
_entity_poly.type
_entity_poly.pdbx_seq_one_letter_code
_entity_poly.pdbx_strand_id
1 'polypeptide(L)'
;QVDTHIHAAACMNQKHLLRFIKHTYQTEPDRIVAEKKGKKMTLKQVFESLHMDPYDLTVDSLDVHAGRQTFHRFDKFNSKYNPVGASELRDLYLKTENYIGGEYFARMVKEVARELEESKYQYTEPRLSIYGRSPDEWLNLAKWFIKHKVYSPNMRWIIQVPRIYDIFRSKNILPSFGKMLENIFLPLFEATINPKDHRELHLFLKYVTGFDSVDDESKHSGHMFSDKSLNPDLWTSEKNPPYSYYLYYMYVNIMLLNNLRRERGMCTFLFRPHCGEAGSITHLVSAFLTADNISHGLLLKKSPVLQYLYYLAQIPIAMSPLSNNSLFLEYSKNPLREFLHKGLRVSLSTDDPMQFHYTKEALMEEYAIAAQVWKLSTCDLCEIARNSVLQSGLSDKEKQKFLGVNYCKEGPEGNDIRKTNVAQIRMAFRYETLCNELSFLSDAMRTEEISTLSK
;
A
#
# COMPACT_ATOMS: atom_id res chain seq x y z
N GLN A 1 -13.59 3.43 9.62
CA GLN A 1 -12.50 3.91 8.75
C GLN A 1 -11.58 2.76 8.42
N VAL A 2 -10.91 2.82 7.28
CA VAL A 2 -9.97 1.80 6.80
C VAL A 2 -8.65 2.48 6.49
N ASP A 3 -7.56 1.98 7.05
CA ASP A 3 -6.22 2.35 6.64
C ASP A 3 -5.88 1.63 5.33
N THR A 4 -6.00 2.36 4.24
CA THR A 4 -5.89 1.82 2.88
C THR A 4 -4.45 1.86 2.35
N HIS A 5 -3.53 2.51 3.06
CA HIS A 5 -2.13 2.64 2.70
C HIS A 5 -1.22 2.52 3.94
N ILE A 6 -0.66 1.32 4.13
CA ILE A 6 0.19 0.93 5.26
C ILE A 6 1.12 -0.22 4.86
N HIS A 7 2.36 -0.18 5.32
CA HIS A 7 3.36 -1.23 5.13
C HIS A 7 3.39 -2.19 6.33
N ALA A 8 3.31 -3.51 6.08
CA ALA A 8 3.23 -4.50 7.16
C ALA A 8 4.45 -4.46 8.10
N ALA A 9 5.64 -4.23 7.54
CA ALA A 9 6.89 -4.19 8.30
C ALA A 9 6.96 -2.99 9.28
N ALA A 10 6.10 -1.99 9.13
CA ALA A 10 6.05 -0.80 9.96
C ALA A 10 4.67 -0.54 10.55
N CYS A 11 3.78 -1.54 10.60
CA CYS A 11 2.39 -1.37 11.01
C CYS A 11 2.19 -1.11 12.51
N MET A 12 3.23 -1.31 13.32
CA MET A 12 3.26 -0.99 14.75
C MET A 12 4.05 0.28 15.01
N ASN A 13 3.81 0.96 16.14
CA ASN A 13 4.65 2.08 16.53
C ASN A 13 6.00 1.65 17.14
N GLN A 14 6.96 2.58 17.19
CA GLN A 14 8.30 2.36 17.73
C GLN A 14 8.32 1.84 19.19
N LYS A 15 7.39 2.29 20.04
CA LYS A 15 7.29 1.87 21.44
C LYS A 15 6.81 0.42 21.56
N HIS A 16 5.97 -0.03 20.63
CA HIS A 16 5.55 -1.42 20.55
C HIS A 16 6.71 -2.32 20.12
N LEU A 17 7.41 -1.98 19.03
CA LEU A 17 8.60 -2.72 18.59
C LEU A 17 9.64 -2.84 19.70
N LEU A 18 9.96 -1.73 20.39
CA LEU A 18 10.91 -1.73 21.50
C LEU A 18 10.49 -2.68 22.63
N ARG A 19 9.23 -2.58 23.06
CA ARG A 19 8.68 -3.44 24.12
C ARG A 19 8.73 -4.90 23.72
N PHE A 20 8.44 -5.20 22.45
CA PHE A 20 8.49 -6.56 21.93
C PHE A 20 9.92 -7.11 21.95
N ILE A 21 10.90 -6.36 21.47
CA ILE A 21 12.33 -6.74 21.49
C ILE A 21 12.81 -7.00 22.93
N LYS A 22 12.48 -6.10 23.86
CA LYS A 22 12.84 -6.25 25.28
C LYS A 22 12.19 -7.50 25.89
N HIS A 23 10.91 -7.73 25.59
CA HIS A 23 10.17 -8.87 26.10
C HIS A 23 10.76 -10.20 25.59
N THR A 24 10.97 -10.35 24.28
CA THR A 24 11.53 -11.58 23.71
C THR A 24 12.94 -11.85 24.20
N TYR A 25 13.77 -10.81 24.41
CA TYR A 25 15.09 -11.00 25.00
C TYR A 25 15.03 -11.51 26.44
N GLN A 26 14.09 -10.99 27.24
CA GLN A 26 13.93 -11.41 28.64
C GLN A 26 13.36 -12.83 28.76
N THR A 27 12.43 -13.22 27.89
CA THR A 27 11.72 -14.50 27.99
C THR A 27 12.35 -15.62 27.17
N GLU A 28 13.07 -15.30 26.09
CA GLU A 28 13.60 -16.27 25.12
C GLU A 28 15.10 -16.04 24.77
N PRO A 29 16.00 -15.76 25.75
CA PRO A 29 17.40 -15.40 25.45
C PRO A 29 18.20 -16.53 24.79
N ASP A 30 17.95 -17.78 25.18
CA ASP A 30 18.68 -18.96 24.68
C ASP A 30 18.07 -19.55 23.41
N ARG A 31 16.99 -18.95 22.89
CA ARG A 31 16.34 -19.40 21.66
C ARG A 31 17.28 -19.20 20.48
N ILE A 32 17.44 -20.23 19.65
CA ILE A 32 18.22 -20.14 18.42
C ILE A 32 17.41 -19.35 17.38
N VAL A 33 17.95 -18.21 16.95
CA VAL A 33 17.24 -17.25 16.08
C VAL A 33 17.98 -16.93 14.78
N ALA A 34 19.24 -17.33 14.66
CA ALA A 34 20.04 -17.08 13.46
C ALA A 34 21.08 -18.19 13.25
N GLU A 35 21.59 -18.27 12.03
CA GLU A 35 22.73 -19.12 11.69
C GLU A 35 23.72 -18.30 10.86
N LYS A 36 24.97 -18.23 11.32
CA LYS A 36 26.04 -17.49 10.65
C LYS A 36 27.22 -18.42 10.43
N LYS A 37 27.59 -18.64 9.16
CA LYS A 37 28.69 -19.55 8.75
C LYS A 37 28.57 -20.96 9.34
N GLY A 38 27.36 -21.54 9.35
CA GLY A 38 27.10 -22.88 9.90
C GLY A 38 27.00 -22.95 11.43
N LYS A 39 27.23 -21.83 12.14
CA LYS A 39 27.07 -21.76 13.60
C LYS A 39 25.71 -21.20 13.96
N LYS A 40 24.92 -21.99 14.68
CA LYS A 40 23.66 -21.57 15.28
C LYS A 40 23.93 -20.51 16.36
N MET A 41 23.18 -19.43 16.33
CA MET A 41 23.27 -18.31 17.27
C MET A 41 21.98 -18.17 18.07
N THR A 42 22.11 -18.03 19.38
CA THR A 42 20.98 -17.69 20.26
C THR A 42 20.62 -16.21 20.15
N LEU A 43 19.43 -15.83 20.61
CA LEU A 43 19.02 -14.42 20.66
C LEU A 43 20.01 -13.59 21.46
N LYS A 44 20.47 -14.12 22.60
CA LYS A 44 21.50 -13.51 23.42
C LYS A 44 22.81 -13.28 22.64
N GLN A 45 23.28 -14.30 21.91
CA GLN A 45 24.50 -14.19 21.11
C GLN A 45 24.38 -13.19 19.95
N VAL A 46 23.18 -13.05 19.36
CA VAL A 46 22.94 -12.02 18.33
C VAL A 46 23.14 -10.63 18.92
N PHE A 47 22.55 -10.33 20.09
CA PHE A 47 22.74 -9.04 20.76
C PHE A 47 24.19 -8.80 21.22
N GLU A 48 24.85 -9.83 21.76
CA GLU A 48 26.28 -9.76 22.10
C GLU A 48 27.14 -9.42 20.88
N SER A 49 26.82 -9.99 19.70
CA SER A 49 27.55 -9.74 18.45
C SER A 49 27.35 -8.33 17.89
N LEU A 50 26.25 -7.67 18.26
CA LEU A 50 25.98 -6.27 17.92
C LEU A 50 26.59 -5.31 18.95
N HIS A 51 27.20 -5.82 20.03
CA HIS A 51 27.69 -5.04 21.17
C HIS A 51 26.59 -4.21 21.85
N MET A 52 25.40 -4.80 22.03
CA MET A 52 24.23 -4.11 22.54
C MET A 52 23.55 -4.87 23.66
N ASP A 53 23.19 -4.17 24.74
CA ASP A 53 22.30 -4.68 25.77
C ASP A 53 20.86 -4.23 25.48
N PRO A 54 19.91 -5.17 25.29
CA PRO A 54 18.50 -4.83 25.10
C PRO A 54 17.88 -4.03 26.23
N TYR A 55 18.40 -4.11 27.46
CA TYR A 55 17.94 -3.30 28.59
C TYR A 55 18.12 -1.80 28.31
N ASP A 56 19.25 -1.43 27.71
CA ASP A 56 19.64 -0.05 27.41
C ASP A 56 18.96 0.50 26.15
N LEU A 57 18.23 -0.35 25.39
CA LEU A 57 17.49 0.11 24.23
C LEU A 57 16.40 1.10 24.62
N THR A 58 16.49 2.30 24.05
CA THR A 58 15.46 3.32 24.07
C THR A 58 14.78 3.41 22.71
N VAL A 59 13.68 4.15 22.64
CA VAL A 59 13.01 4.45 21.37
C VAL A 59 13.97 5.15 20.41
N ASP A 60 14.76 6.11 20.90
CA ASP A 60 15.75 6.83 20.09
C ASP A 60 16.87 5.91 19.60
N SER A 61 17.31 4.96 20.44
CA SER A 61 18.37 4.01 20.05
C SER A 61 17.95 3.07 18.91
N LEU A 62 16.65 2.81 18.74
CA LEU A 62 16.15 2.03 17.60
C LEU A 62 16.38 2.75 16.27
N ASP A 63 16.49 4.08 16.29
CA ASP A 63 16.70 4.92 15.11
C ASP A 63 15.73 4.63 13.96
N VAL A 64 14.49 4.25 14.27
CA VAL A 64 13.44 3.92 13.29
C VAL A 64 12.56 5.12 12.93
N HIS A 65 12.66 6.23 13.67
CA HIS A 65 11.84 7.41 13.43
C HIS A 65 12.37 8.24 12.25
N ALA A 66 11.48 8.65 11.35
CA ALA A 66 11.80 9.56 10.27
C ALA A 66 11.70 11.02 10.76
N GLY A 67 12.59 11.89 10.29
CA GLY A 67 12.67 13.27 10.78
C GLY A 67 13.33 14.19 9.77
N ARG A 68 13.83 15.35 10.20
CA ARG A 68 14.44 16.34 9.25
C ARG A 68 15.55 15.75 8.37
N GLN A 69 16.25 14.73 8.85
CA GLN A 69 17.34 14.10 8.10
C GLN A 69 16.89 13.20 6.95
N THR A 70 15.63 12.77 6.93
CA THR A 70 15.04 11.92 5.87
C THR A 70 14.40 12.74 4.74
N PHE A 71 14.27 14.06 4.93
CA PHE A 71 13.68 14.95 3.93
C PHE A 71 14.47 14.90 2.61
N HIS A 72 13.80 14.51 1.51
CA HIS A 72 14.39 14.23 0.19
C HIS A 72 15.52 13.17 0.18
N ARG A 73 15.62 12.34 1.22
CA ARG A 73 16.65 11.31 1.37
C ARG A 73 16.04 9.93 1.57
N PHE A 74 15.50 9.37 0.48
CA PHE A 74 14.91 8.04 0.44
C PHE A 74 15.87 6.91 0.86
N ASP A 75 17.16 7.07 0.58
CA ASP A 75 18.20 6.15 1.05
C ASP A 75 18.23 6.07 2.57
N LYS A 76 18.16 7.23 3.24
CA LYS A 76 18.06 7.31 4.70
C LYS A 76 16.72 6.79 5.21
N PHE A 77 15.61 7.08 4.52
CA PHE A 77 14.31 6.49 4.86
C PHE A 77 14.34 4.96 4.81
N ASN A 78 14.86 4.36 3.73
CA ASN A 78 14.99 2.91 3.62
C ASN A 78 15.84 2.30 4.74
N SER A 79 16.85 3.03 5.23
CA SER A 79 17.65 2.58 6.38
C SER A 79 16.88 2.56 7.70
N LYS A 80 15.78 3.32 7.86
CA LYS A 80 14.93 3.33 9.06
C LYS A 80 14.15 2.04 9.29
N TYR A 81 14.05 1.18 8.28
CA TYR A 81 13.59 -0.20 8.48
C TYR A 81 14.62 -1.10 9.18
N ASN A 82 15.85 -0.62 9.44
CA ASN A 82 16.85 -1.36 10.23
C ASN A 82 16.85 -0.83 11.67
N PRO A 83 16.19 -1.51 12.63
CA PRO A 83 16.31 -1.14 14.02
C PRO A 83 17.78 -1.12 14.41
N VAL A 84 18.20 -0.08 15.13
CA VAL A 84 19.56 0.16 15.61
C VAL A 84 20.64 0.19 14.49
N GLY A 85 20.22 0.35 13.23
CA GLY A 85 21.09 0.23 12.07
C GLY A 85 21.52 -1.21 11.73
N ALA A 86 20.97 -2.22 12.41
CA ALA A 86 21.32 -3.63 12.24
C ALA A 86 20.35 -4.36 11.32
N SER A 87 20.85 -4.83 10.18
CA SER A 87 20.07 -5.66 9.25
C SER A 87 19.58 -6.96 9.89
N GLU A 88 20.35 -7.51 10.82
CA GLU A 88 20.07 -8.74 11.54
C GLU A 88 18.78 -8.63 12.38
N LEU A 89 18.57 -7.50 13.05
CA LEU A 89 17.35 -7.29 13.85
C LEU A 89 16.13 -7.05 12.95
N ARG A 90 16.30 -6.34 11.83
CA ARG A 90 15.24 -6.22 10.82
C ARG A 90 14.83 -7.59 10.30
N ASP A 91 15.80 -8.42 9.91
CA ASP A 91 15.51 -9.73 9.33
C ASP A 91 14.88 -10.66 10.36
N LEU A 92 15.25 -10.55 11.64
CA LEU A 92 14.64 -11.33 12.72
C LEU A 92 13.20 -10.89 13.06
N TYR A 93 12.97 -9.58 13.23
CA TYR A 93 11.71 -9.07 13.78
C TYR A 93 10.69 -8.61 12.73
N LEU A 94 11.14 -8.24 11.52
CA LEU A 94 10.33 -7.53 10.51
C LEU A 94 10.22 -8.27 9.16
N LYS A 95 10.73 -9.51 9.06
CA LYS A 95 10.60 -10.34 7.85
C LYS A 95 9.76 -11.59 8.11
N THR A 96 9.03 -11.98 7.08
CA THR A 96 8.22 -13.22 7.03
C THR A 96 9.09 -14.47 6.87
N GLU A 97 10.28 -14.31 6.28
CA GLU A 97 11.26 -15.37 6.06
C GLU A 97 12.55 -15.06 6.83
N ASN A 98 12.91 -15.92 7.76
CA ASN A 98 14.18 -15.94 8.49
C ASN A 98 14.37 -17.32 9.14
N TYR A 99 15.40 -17.48 9.98
CA TYR A 99 15.73 -18.77 10.61
C TYR A 99 14.58 -19.39 11.42
N ILE A 100 13.79 -18.56 12.12
CA ILE A 100 12.62 -19.01 12.90
C ILE A 100 11.33 -18.99 12.08
N GLY A 101 11.42 -18.84 10.76
CA GLY A 101 10.30 -18.76 9.84
C GLY A 101 9.37 -17.58 10.11
N GLY A 102 9.92 -16.42 10.51
CA GLY A 102 9.16 -15.17 10.67
C GLY A 102 8.19 -15.13 11.85
N GLU A 103 8.39 -15.99 12.87
CA GLU A 103 7.48 -16.12 14.01
C GLU A 103 7.34 -14.82 14.82
N TYR A 104 8.44 -14.10 15.06
CA TYR A 104 8.41 -12.84 15.80
C TYR A 104 7.63 -11.75 15.06
N PHE A 105 7.84 -11.63 13.74
CA PHE A 105 7.05 -10.71 12.93
C PHE A 105 5.57 -11.06 12.97
N ALA A 106 5.22 -12.35 12.84
CA ALA A 106 3.85 -12.81 12.93
C ALA A 106 3.20 -12.54 14.30
N ARG A 107 3.94 -12.70 15.40
CA ARG A 107 3.46 -12.36 16.76
C ARG A 107 3.15 -10.88 16.88
N MET A 108 4.02 -10.02 16.36
CA MET A 108 3.85 -8.58 16.40
C MET A 108 2.64 -8.12 15.58
N VAL A 109 2.49 -8.64 14.36
CA VAL A 109 1.31 -8.40 13.52
C VAL A 109 0.03 -8.86 14.23
N LYS A 110 0.04 -10.00 14.93
CA LYS A 110 -1.12 -10.47 15.71
C LYS A 110 -1.42 -9.59 16.93
N GLU A 111 -0.40 -8.97 17.53
CA GLU A 111 -0.62 -7.97 18.57
C GLU A 111 -1.35 -6.75 18.01
N VAL A 112 -0.90 -6.21 16.88
CA VAL A 112 -1.59 -5.11 16.17
C VAL A 112 -3.01 -5.52 15.76
N ALA A 113 -3.19 -6.74 15.25
CA ALA A 113 -4.50 -7.27 14.85
C ALA A 113 -5.50 -7.29 16.01
N ARG A 114 -5.07 -7.72 17.21
CA ARG A 114 -5.93 -7.74 18.41
C ARG A 114 -6.35 -6.33 18.82
N GLU A 115 -5.45 -5.36 18.74
CA GLU A 115 -5.77 -3.96 19.05
C GLU A 115 -6.80 -3.37 18.06
N LEU A 116 -6.73 -3.79 16.79
CA LEU A 116 -7.72 -3.43 15.78
C LEU A 116 -9.08 -4.11 16.00
N GLU A 117 -9.10 -5.35 16.49
CA GLU A 117 -10.34 -6.06 16.83
C GLU A 117 -11.05 -5.46 18.05
N GLU A 118 -10.28 -5.00 19.04
CA GLU A 118 -10.79 -4.21 20.17
C GLU A 118 -11.35 -2.86 19.68
N SER A 119 -10.71 -2.26 18.67
CA SER A 119 -11.12 -1.02 18.01
C SER A 119 -12.20 -1.28 16.95
N LYS A 120 -13.44 -1.51 17.37
CA LYS A 120 -14.62 -1.93 16.56
C LYS A 120 -14.76 -1.36 15.14
N TYR A 121 -14.28 -0.14 14.86
CA TYR A 121 -14.47 0.58 13.59
C TYR A 121 -13.18 0.86 12.80
N GLN A 122 -12.05 0.27 13.18
CA GLN A 122 -10.77 0.42 12.49
C GLN A 122 -10.41 -0.86 11.72
N TYR A 123 -10.07 -0.68 10.44
CA TYR A 123 -9.67 -1.74 9.53
C TYR A 123 -8.36 -1.33 8.86
N THR A 124 -7.60 -2.28 8.35
CA THR A 124 -6.31 -1.98 7.69
C THR A 124 -6.02 -2.94 6.55
N GLU A 125 -5.26 -2.45 5.57
CA GLU A 125 -4.78 -3.21 4.41
C GLU A 125 -3.25 -3.19 4.30
N PRO A 126 -2.51 -3.79 5.26
CA PRO A 126 -1.05 -3.83 5.25
C PRO A 126 -0.48 -4.54 4.02
N ARG A 127 0.67 -4.03 3.57
CA ARG A 127 1.39 -4.54 2.41
C ARG A 127 2.46 -5.55 2.78
N LEU A 128 2.40 -6.73 2.16
CA LEU A 128 3.45 -7.76 2.22
C LEU A 128 4.20 -7.80 0.89
N SER A 129 5.51 -7.97 0.95
CA SER A 129 6.35 -7.98 -0.25
C SER A 129 6.38 -9.34 -0.94
N ILE A 130 6.20 -9.32 -2.26
CA ILE A 130 6.68 -10.34 -3.19
C ILE A 130 7.63 -9.64 -4.16
N TYR A 131 8.86 -10.11 -4.24
CA TYR A 131 9.93 -9.52 -5.03
C TYR A 131 10.01 -10.10 -6.44
N GLY A 132 9.48 -11.31 -6.66
CA GLY A 132 9.55 -11.99 -7.95
C GLY A 132 10.92 -12.58 -8.27
N ARG A 133 11.75 -12.88 -7.26
CA ARG A 133 13.06 -13.52 -7.46
C ARG A 133 12.96 -15.03 -7.69
N SER A 134 11.97 -15.65 -7.07
CA SER A 134 11.66 -17.08 -7.19
C SER A 134 10.14 -17.28 -7.18
N PRO A 135 9.60 -18.28 -7.88
CA PRO A 135 8.19 -18.66 -7.76
C PRO A 135 7.81 -19.14 -6.34
N ASP A 136 8.79 -19.61 -5.56
CA ASP A 136 8.56 -20.13 -4.20
C ASP A 136 8.15 -19.04 -3.18
N GLU A 137 8.38 -17.76 -3.49
CA GLU A 137 8.05 -16.65 -2.59
C GLU A 137 6.56 -16.66 -2.18
N TRP A 138 5.67 -16.99 -3.11
CA TRP A 138 4.23 -17.12 -2.83
C TRP A 138 3.92 -18.27 -1.88
N LEU A 139 4.52 -19.43 -2.10
CA LEU A 139 4.30 -20.60 -1.27
C LEU A 139 4.84 -20.37 0.15
N ASN A 140 6.01 -19.78 0.26
CA ASN A 140 6.61 -19.44 1.55
C ASN A 140 5.77 -18.42 2.33
N LEU A 141 5.30 -17.37 1.65
CA LEU A 141 4.43 -16.37 2.27
C LEU A 141 3.10 -16.96 2.73
N ALA A 142 2.48 -17.81 1.89
CA ALA A 142 1.25 -18.51 2.25
C ALA A 142 1.45 -19.47 3.44
N LYS A 143 2.58 -20.21 3.46
CA LYS A 143 2.96 -21.06 4.60
C LYS A 143 3.17 -20.25 5.87
N TRP A 144 3.84 -19.10 5.80
CA TRP A 144 4.01 -18.19 6.94
C TRP A 144 2.66 -17.73 7.49
N PHE A 145 1.75 -17.27 6.61
CA PHE A 145 0.41 -16.81 6.97
C PHE A 145 -0.40 -17.89 7.69
N ILE A 146 -0.42 -19.12 7.15
CA ILE A 146 -1.18 -20.24 7.70
C ILE A 146 -0.56 -20.77 8.99
N LYS A 147 0.75 -21.05 8.96
CA LYS A 147 1.49 -21.65 10.09
C LYS A 147 1.36 -20.78 11.34
N HIS A 148 1.49 -19.47 11.19
CA HIS A 148 1.44 -18.53 12.32
C HIS A 148 0.06 -17.96 12.59
N LYS A 149 -0.95 -18.34 11.78
CA LYS A 149 -2.36 -17.91 11.88
C LYS A 149 -2.49 -16.38 11.86
N VAL A 150 -1.88 -15.72 10.88
CA VAL A 150 -1.81 -14.26 10.78
C VAL A 150 -3.03 -13.69 10.06
N TYR A 151 -4.22 -14.00 10.55
CA TYR A 151 -5.49 -13.52 9.99
C TYR A 151 -6.30 -12.76 11.05
N SER A 152 -7.08 -11.77 10.61
CA SER A 152 -8.00 -11.01 11.45
C SER A 152 -9.19 -10.54 10.61
N PRO A 153 -10.41 -10.48 11.15
CA PRO A 153 -11.55 -9.87 10.46
C PRO A 153 -11.30 -8.41 10.07
N ASN A 154 -10.48 -7.68 10.84
CA ASN A 154 -10.21 -6.27 10.63
C ASN A 154 -9.01 -5.99 9.71
N MET A 155 -8.34 -7.05 9.22
CA MET A 155 -7.17 -6.94 8.35
C MET A 155 -7.41 -7.63 7.01
N ARG A 156 -6.93 -7.00 5.94
CA ARG A 156 -6.74 -7.61 4.62
C ARG A 156 -5.32 -7.34 4.14
N TRP A 157 -4.89 -8.05 3.11
CA TRP A 157 -3.50 -7.97 2.64
C TRP A 157 -3.41 -7.43 1.23
N ILE A 158 -2.46 -6.54 1.01
CA ILE A 158 -2.05 -6.11 -0.33
C ILE A 158 -0.65 -6.66 -0.60
N ILE A 159 -0.40 -7.09 -1.82
CA ILE A 159 0.91 -7.60 -2.22
C ILE A 159 1.65 -6.47 -2.92
N GLN A 160 2.71 -5.98 -2.26
CA GLN A 160 3.58 -4.97 -2.86
C GLN A 160 4.72 -5.62 -3.63
N VAL A 161 4.94 -5.14 -4.85
CA VAL A 161 6.03 -5.56 -5.74
C VAL A 161 7.03 -4.41 -5.88
N PRO A 162 8.20 -4.49 -5.24
CA PRO A 162 9.23 -3.47 -5.39
C PRO A 162 9.84 -3.46 -6.80
N ARG A 163 9.96 -2.26 -7.40
CA ARG A 163 10.52 -2.03 -8.73
C ARG A 163 12.05 -2.05 -8.71
N ILE A 164 12.64 -3.17 -8.33
CA ILE A 164 14.09 -3.32 -8.12
C ILE A 164 14.73 -4.39 -9.00
N TYR A 165 14.17 -4.59 -10.20
CA TYR A 165 14.69 -5.56 -11.17
C TYR A 165 16.18 -5.35 -11.48
N ASP A 166 16.63 -4.11 -11.59
CA ASP A 166 18.04 -3.75 -11.81
C ASP A 166 18.97 -4.36 -10.75
N ILE A 167 18.56 -4.40 -9.49
CA ILE A 167 19.32 -5.02 -8.39
C ILE A 167 19.41 -6.54 -8.58
N PHE A 168 18.34 -7.19 -9.00
CA PHE A 168 18.33 -8.63 -9.26
C PHE A 168 19.11 -8.99 -10.51
N ARG A 169 19.04 -8.13 -11.52
CA ARG A 169 19.74 -8.31 -12.78
C ARG A 169 21.24 -8.16 -12.61
N SER A 170 21.72 -7.12 -11.92
CA SER A 170 23.15 -6.90 -11.66
C SER A 170 23.78 -8.01 -10.80
N LYS A 171 22.98 -8.68 -9.97
CA LYS A 171 23.38 -9.85 -9.17
C LYS A 171 23.21 -11.18 -9.90
N ASN A 172 22.81 -11.17 -11.18
CA ASN A 172 22.51 -12.37 -11.97
C ASN A 172 21.48 -13.32 -11.32
N ILE A 173 20.56 -12.78 -10.52
CA ILE A 173 19.47 -13.56 -9.90
C ILE A 173 18.36 -13.84 -10.92
N LEU A 174 18.08 -12.87 -11.78
CA LEU A 174 17.05 -12.97 -12.82
C LEU A 174 17.64 -12.78 -14.24
N PRO A 175 17.22 -13.62 -15.21
CA PRO A 175 17.71 -13.54 -16.59
C PRO A 175 17.05 -12.40 -17.40
N SER A 176 15.78 -12.09 -17.14
CA SER A 176 14.99 -11.08 -17.84
C SER A 176 13.89 -10.53 -16.95
N PHE A 177 13.30 -9.40 -17.34
CA PHE A 177 12.13 -8.86 -16.66
C PHE A 177 10.91 -9.79 -16.79
N GLY A 178 10.77 -10.48 -17.92
CA GLY A 178 9.74 -11.50 -18.14
C GLY A 178 9.77 -12.59 -17.07
N LYS A 179 10.96 -13.05 -16.67
CA LYS A 179 11.10 -14.03 -15.59
C LYS A 179 10.65 -13.49 -14.22
N MET A 180 10.85 -12.20 -13.95
CA MET A 180 10.33 -11.56 -12.74
C MET A 180 8.80 -11.60 -12.71
N LEU A 181 8.16 -11.24 -13.82
CA LEU A 181 6.70 -11.28 -13.95
C LEU A 181 6.16 -12.70 -13.85
N GLU A 182 6.83 -13.67 -14.47
CA GLU A 182 6.47 -15.09 -14.38
C GLU A 182 6.48 -15.56 -12.92
N ASN A 183 7.53 -15.25 -12.16
CA ASN A 183 7.62 -15.61 -10.74
C ASN A 183 6.53 -14.95 -9.89
N ILE A 184 6.02 -13.77 -10.30
CA ILE A 184 4.94 -13.06 -9.60
C ILE A 184 3.58 -13.65 -9.95
N PHE A 185 3.29 -13.90 -11.24
CA PHE A 185 1.93 -14.18 -11.69
C PHE A 185 1.64 -15.65 -11.99
N LEU A 186 2.62 -16.43 -12.46
CA LEU A 186 2.40 -17.84 -12.80
C LEU A 186 1.89 -18.66 -11.59
N PRO A 187 2.45 -18.55 -10.37
CA PRO A 187 1.94 -19.29 -9.21
C PRO A 187 0.46 -18.96 -8.89
N LEU A 188 0.01 -17.76 -9.22
CA LEU A 188 -1.38 -17.34 -9.00
C LEU A 188 -2.33 -17.91 -10.05
N PHE A 189 -1.89 -17.99 -11.30
CA PHE A 189 -2.63 -18.69 -12.35
C PHE A 189 -2.76 -20.17 -12.01
N GLU A 190 -1.66 -20.83 -11.63
CA GLU A 190 -1.66 -22.24 -11.22
C GLU A 190 -2.60 -22.49 -10.03
N ALA A 191 -2.52 -21.68 -8.97
CA ALA A 191 -3.40 -21.80 -7.81
C ALA A 191 -4.87 -21.46 -8.11
N THR A 192 -5.11 -20.66 -9.15
CA THR A 192 -6.46 -20.37 -9.63
C THR A 192 -7.00 -21.55 -10.46
N ILE A 193 -6.18 -22.14 -11.34
CA ILE A 193 -6.52 -23.28 -12.20
C ILE A 193 -6.70 -24.56 -11.38
N ASN A 194 -5.81 -24.81 -10.42
CA ASN A 194 -5.86 -26.01 -9.59
C ASN A 194 -5.71 -25.69 -8.09
N PRO A 195 -6.78 -25.19 -7.43
CA PRO A 195 -6.75 -24.86 -6.01
C PRO A 195 -6.41 -26.03 -5.08
N LYS A 196 -6.64 -27.28 -5.52
CA LYS A 196 -6.41 -28.48 -4.70
C LYS A 196 -4.93 -28.80 -4.58
N ASP A 197 -4.14 -28.48 -5.59
CA ASP A 197 -2.69 -28.73 -5.60
C ASP A 197 -1.91 -27.56 -4.99
N HIS A 198 -2.55 -26.38 -4.87
CA HIS A 198 -1.99 -25.17 -4.26
C HIS A 198 -2.82 -24.69 -3.06
N ARG A 199 -3.15 -25.59 -2.12
CA ARG A 199 -4.14 -25.32 -1.05
C ARG A 199 -3.76 -24.14 -0.17
N GLU A 200 -2.50 -24.07 0.26
CA GLU A 200 -2.00 -23.01 1.13
C GLU A 200 -2.11 -21.64 0.45
N LEU A 201 -1.63 -21.56 -0.79
CA LEU A 201 -1.70 -20.34 -1.58
C LEU A 201 -3.16 -19.95 -1.84
N HIS A 202 -4.02 -20.88 -2.25
CA HIS A 202 -5.43 -20.61 -2.46
C HIS A 202 -6.13 -20.06 -1.21
N LEU A 203 -5.83 -20.59 -0.02
CA LEU A 203 -6.38 -20.10 1.24
C LEU A 203 -5.88 -18.69 1.57
N PHE A 204 -4.59 -18.44 1.41
CA PHE A 204 -4.01 -17.11 1.62
C PHE A 204 -4.63 -16.07 0.68
N LEU A 205 -4.81 -16.40 -0.60
CA LEU A 205 -5.39 -15.50 -1.60
C LEU A 205 -6.85 -15.10 -1.34
N LYS A 206 -7.55 -15.74 -0.41
CA LYS A 206 -8.88 -15.27 0.05
C LYS A 206 -8.80 -14.01 0.91
N TYR A 207 -7.63 -13.72 1.49
CA TYR A 207 -7.37 -12.56 2.34
C TYR A 207 -6.57 -11.47 1.62
N VAL A 208 -6.03 -11.77 0.44
CA VAL A 208 -5.35 -10.79 -0.41
C VAL A 208 -6.39 -10.05 -1.24
N THR A 209 -6.35 -8.72 -1.21
CA THR A 209 -7.34 -7.85 -1.88
C THR A 209 -6.76 -7.08 -3.06
N GLY A 210 -5.44 -7.02 -3.20
CA GLY A 210 -4.85 -6.25 -4.28
C GLY A 210 -3.33 -6.34 -4.40
N PHE A 211 -2.83 -5.62 -5.39
CA PHE A 211 -1.42 -5.43 -5.70
C PHE A 211 -1.03 -3.96 -5.60
N ASP A 212 0.21 -3.73 -5.21
CA ASP A 212 0.86 -2.42 -5.19
C ASP A 212 2.22 -2.53 -5.92
N SER A 213 2.66 -1.46 -6.57
CA SER A 213 3.98 -1.33 -7.15
C SER A 213 4.71 -0.24 -6.37
N VAL A 214 5.87 -0.56 -5.80
CA VAL A 214 6.60 0.31 -4.85
C VAL A 214 8.07 0.49 -5.24
N ASP A 215 8.72 1.51 -4.68
CA ASP A 215 10.16 1.89 -4.69
C ASP A 215 10.24 3.42 -4.81
N ASP A 216 11.42 4.01 -4.62
CA ASP A 216 11.70 5.43 -4.79
C ASP A 216 11.29 5.95 -6.19
N GLU A 217 10.17 6.66 -6.25
CA GLU A 217 9.63 7.25 -7.48
C GLU A 217 10.50 8.38 -8.04
N SER A 218 11.43 8.95 -7.26
CA SER A 218 12.30 10.05 -7.72
C SER A 218 13.41 9.60 -8.67
N LYS A 219 13.69 8.29 -8.73
CA LYS A 219 14.66 7.72 -9.67
C LYS A 219 14.17 7.90 -11.10
N HIS A 220 14.98 8.60 -11.90
CA HIS A 220 14.64 8.87 -13.29
C HIS A 220 14.91 7.63 -14.15
N SER A 221 13.90 7.17 -14.88
CA SER A 221 14.09 6.21 -15.97
C SER A 221 14.41 6.95 -17.26
N GLY A 222 15.61 6.76 -17.82
CA GLY A 222 16.06 7.46 -19.05
C GLY A 222 15.32 7.09 -20.34
N HIS A 223 14.32 6.21 -20.29
CA HIS A 223 13.54 5.75 -21.44
C HIS A 223 12.04 5.77 -21.11
N MET A 224 11.23 6.31 -22.02
CA MET A 224 9.77 6.28 -21.93
C MET A 224 9.24 4.99 -22.57
N PHE A 225 8.23 4.37 -21.94
CA PHE A 225 7.53 3.23 -22.52
C PHE A 225 6.79 3.65 -23.81
N SER A 226 6.99 2.89 -24.88
CA SER A 226 6.40 3.12 -26.20
C SER A 226 6.24 1.81 -26.97
N ASP A 227 5.62 1.89 -28.13
CA ASP A 227 5.56 0.84 -29.18
C ASP A 227 6.89 0.15 -29.51
N LYS A 228 8.02 0.83 -29.35
CA LYS A 228 9.37 0.31 -29.58
C LYS A 228 9.98 -0.39 -28.37
N SER A 229 9.29 -0.39 -27.24
CA SER A 229 9.78 -1.01 -26.02
C SER A 229 9.80 -2.53 -26.17
N LEU A 230 10.89 -3.14 -25.71
CA LEU A 230 11.08 -4.58 -25.79
C LEU A 230 9.97 -5.32 -25.01
N ASN A 231 9.62 -6.52 -25.47
CA ASN A 231 8.82 -7.46 -24.70
C ASN A 231 9.58 -7.84 -23.39
N PRO A 232 8.88 -8.12 -22.27
CA PRO A 232 9.51 -8.47 -20.99
C PRO A 232 10.56 -9.56 -21.08
N ASP A 233 10.32 -10.58 -21.91
CA ASP A 233 11.25 -11.72 -22.07
C ASP A 233 12.58 -11.29 -22.72
N LEU A 234 12.53 -10.24 -23.53
CA LEU A 234 13.68 -9.67 -24.22
C LEU A 234 14.35 -8.55 -23.42
N TRP A 235 13.73 -8.07 -22.34
CA TRP A 235 14.34 -7.06 -21.46
C TRP A 235 15.39 -7.71 -20.56
N THR A 236 16.62 -7.77 -21.08
CA THR A 236 17.79 -8.36 -20.40
C THR A 236 18.83 -7.31 -19.97
N SER A 237 18.55 -6.02 -20.20
CA SER A 237 19.39 -4.90 -19.76
C SER A 237 19.47 -4.83 -18.24
N GLU A 238 20.60 -4.41 -17.69
CA GLU A 238 20.77 -4.10 -16.27
C GLU A 238 20.01 -2.84 -15.83
N LYS A 239 19.59 -2.00 -16.79
CA LYS A 239 18.75 -0.84 -16.49
C LYS A 239 17.35 -1.29 -16.07
N ASN A 240 16.84 -0.68 -15.01
CA ASN A 240 15.49 -0.91 -14.54
C ASN A 240 14.47 -0.46 -15.60
N PRO A 241 13.41 -1.24 -15.89
CA PRO A 241 12.32 -0.79 -16.74
C PRO A 241 11.66 0.50 -16.18
N PRO A 242 11.12 1.37 -17.05
CA PRO A 242 10.46 2.59 -16.59
C PRO A 242 9.18 2.28 -15.82
N TYR A 243 8.74 3.21 -14.99
CA TYR A 243 7.53 3.07 -14.15
C TYR A 243 6.29 2.63 -14.95
N SER A 244 6.05 3.26 -16.10
CA SER A 244 4.90 2.95 -16.97
C SER A 244 4.96 1.52 -17.53
N TYR A 245 6.16 0.98 -17.75
CA TYR A 245 6.35 -0.40 -18.19
C TYR A 245 5.95 -1.39 -17.08
N TYR A 246 6.39 -1.14 -15.84
CA TYR A 246 5.96 -1.94 -14.69
C TYR A 246 4.43 -1.92 -14.55
N LEU A 247 3.82 -0.73 -14.59
CA LEU A 247 2.37 -0.60 -14.42
C LEU A 247 1.59 -1.33 -15.51
N TYR A 248 2.00 -1.18 -16.77
CA TYR A 248 1.33 -1.86 -17.88
C TYR A 248 1.34 -3.39 -17.71
N TYR A 249 2.51 -3.99 -17.47
CA TYR A 249 2.59 -5.44 -17.36
C TYR A 249 1.99 -5.98 -16.06
N MET A 250 2.04 -5.22 -14.96
CA MET A 250 1.28 -5.55 -13.75
C MET A 250 -0.22 -5.54 -14.04
N TYR A 251 -0.73 -4.48 -14.66
CA TYR A 251 -2.14 -4.33 -15.02
C TYR A 251 -2.64 -5.46 -15.92
N VAL A 252 -1.94 -5.75 -17.03
CA VAL A 252 -2.37 -6.80 -17.97
C VAL A 252 -2.45 -8.15 -17.28
N ASN A 253 -1.45 -8.51 -16.48
CA ASN A 253 -1.45 -9.79 -15.76
C ASN A 253 -2.56 -9.85 -14.69
N ILE A 254 -2.75 -8.78 -13.91
CA ILE A 254 -3.81 -8.69 -12.90
C ILE A 254 -5.19 -8.79 -13.57
N MET A 255 -5.40 -8.08 -14.68
CA MET A 255 -6.66 -8.09 -15.42
C MET A 255 -7.00 -9.48 -15.96
N LEU A 256 -6.04 -10.15 -16.62
CA LEU A 256 -6.23 -11.51 -17.13
C LEU A 256 -6.50 -12.51 -15.99
N LEU A 257 -5.72 -12.43 -14.90
CA LEU A 257 -5.91 -13.27 -13.73
C LEU A 257 -7.28 -13.02 -13.09
N ASN A 258 -7.71 -11.77 -12.98
CA ASN A 258 -9.02 -11.41 -12.44
C ASN A 258 -10.17 -11.94 -13.28
N ASN A 259 -10.05 -11.92 -14.61
CA ASN A 259 -11.07 -12.50 -15.49
C ASN A 259 -11.22 -14.01 -15.23
N LEU A 260 -10.11 -14.75 -15.19
CA LEU A 260 -10.13 -16.17 -14.86
C LEU A 260 -10.69 -16.43 -13.45
N ARG A 261 -10.28 -15.65 -12.45
CA ARG A 261 -10.76 -15.79 -11.07
C ARG A 261 -12.26 -15.51 -10.97
N ARG A 262 -12.76 -14.52 -11.70
CA ARG A 262 -14.19 -14.16 -11.75
C ARG A 262 -15.03 -15.25 -12.38
N GLU A 263 -14.60 -15.82 -13.50
CA GLU A 263 -15.27 -16.98 -14.14
C GLU A 263 -15.37 -18.18 -13.20
N ARG A 264 -14.44 -18.29 -12.25
CA ARG A 264 -14.41 -19.34 -11.23
C ARG A 264 -15.06 -18.96 -9.89
N GLY A 265 -15.69 -17.79 -9.79
CA GLY A 265 -16.31 -17.31 -8.55
C GLY A 265 -15.33 -17.07 -7.40
N MET A 266 -14.05 -16.77 -7.71
CA MET A 266 -13.00 -16.46 -6.73
C MET A 266 -12.84 -14.95 -6.55
N CYS A 267 -12.28 -14.53 -5.40
CA CYS A 267 -11.98 -13.12 -5.13
C CYS A 267 -10.96 -12.57 -6.15
N THR A 268 -11.19 -11.36 -6.65
CA THR A 268 -10.29 -10.64 -7.56
C THR A 268 -9.38 -9.67 -6.80
N PHE A 269 -8.37 -9.13 -7.47
CA PHE A 269 -7.38 -8.24 -6.91
C PHE A 269 -7.47 -6.84 -7.50
N LEU A 270 -7.50 -5.82 -6.65
CA LEU A 270 -7.39 -4.41 -7.06
C LEU A 270 -5.93 -4.07 -7.39
N PHE A 271 -5.67 -3.20 -8.36
CA PHE A 271 -4.34 -2.64 -8.62
C PHE A 271 -4.22 -1.21 -8.08
N ARG A 272 -3.34 -1.04 -7.09
CA ARG A 272 -3.28 0.13 -6.21
C ARG A 272 -1.84 0.65 -6.02
N PRO A 273 -1.16 1.10 -7.09
CA PRO A 273 0.26 1.46 -7.02
C PRO A 273 0.52 2.70 -6.17
N HIS A 274 1.71 2.76 -5.56
CA HIS A 274 2.33 4.04 -5.18
C HIS A 274 2.57 4.84 -6.45
N CYS A 275 1.98 6.04 -6.50
CA CYS A 275 2.01 6.86 -7.69
C CYS A 275 1.96 8.35 -7.38
N GLY A 276 2.94 9.07 -7.93
CA GLY A 276 2.97 10.53 -7.89
C GLY A 276 3.26 11.07 -6.50
N GLU A 277 3.94 10.31 -5.64
CA GLU A 277 4.58 10.86 -4.45
C GLU A 277 5.75 11.77 -4.83
N ALA A 278 6.57 11.26 -5.76
CA ALA A 278 7.69 11.94 -6.39
C ALA A 278 7.79 11.51 -7.87
N GLY A 279 8.88 11.89 -8.55
CA GLY A 279 9.13 11.45 -9.92
C GLY A 279 8.41 12.24 -11.01
N SER A 280 8.17 11.57 -12.14
CA SER A 280 7.59 12.16 -13.34
C SER A 280 6.06 12.21 -13.26
N ILE A 281 5.46 13.28 -13.80
CA ILE A 281 4.00 13.40 -13.94
C ILE A 281 3.40 12.26 -14.79
N THR A 282 4.20 11.65 -15.67
CA THR A 282 3.77 10.52 -16.52
C THR A 282 3.44 9.26 -15.72
N HIS A 283 3.89 9.15 -14.47
CA HIS A 283 3.47 8.09 -13.56
C HIS A 283 1.96 8.15 -13.34
N LEU A 284 1.44 9.35 -13.06
CA LEU A 284 0.01 9.59 -12.81
C LEU A 284 -0.86 9.35 -14.05
N VAL A 285 -0.33 9.63 -15.25
CA VAL A 285 -0.97 9.27 -16.52
C VAL A 285 -1.10 7.75 -16.65
N SER A 286 -0.02 7.03 -16.35
CA SER A 286 0.01 5.57 -16.46
C SER A 286 -0.95 4.92 -15.45
N ALA A 287 -0.95 5.41 -14.21
CA ALA A 287 -1.87 4.93 -13.18
C ALA A 287 -3.33 5.29 -13.49
N PHE A 288 -3.61 6.49 -14.02
CA PHE A 288 -4.97 6.86 -14.44
C PHE A 288 -5.58 5.86 -15.43
N LEU A 289 -4.76 5.33 -16.35
CA LEU A 289 -5.21 4.40 -17.38
C LEU A 289 -5.31 2.94 -16.90
N THR A 290 -4.64 2.57 -15.82
CA THR A 290 -4.39 1.16 -15.49
C THR A 290 -4.74 0.75 -14.06
N ALA A 291 -4.84 1.70 -13.12
CA ALA A 291 -5.03 1.41 -11.70
C ALA A 291 -6.47 1.65 -11.25
N ASP A 292 -6.92 0.86 -10.26
CA ASP A 292 -8.22 1.06 -9.61
C ASP A 292 -8.20 2.25 -8.63
N ASN A 293 -7.04 2.54 -8.06
CA ASN A 293 -6.75 3.72 -7.23
C ASN A 293 -5.25 3.90 -7.03
N ILE A 294 -4.82 4.99 -6.39
CA ILE A 294 -3.40 5.27 -6.14
C ILE A 294 -3.10 5.57 -4.67
N SER A 295 -1.84 5.37 -4.27
CA SER A 295 -1.27 5.88 -3.01
C SER A 295 -0.42 7.12 -3.29
N HIS A 296 -0.51 8.13 -2.41
CA HIS A 296 0.09 9.47 -2.44
C HIS A 296 -0.57 10.52 -3.36
N GLY A 297 -0.35 10.47 -4.67
CA GLY A 297 -0.93 11.43 -5.63
C GLY A 297 -0.52 12.90 -5.45
N LEU A 298 0.58 13.20 -4.74
CA LEU A 298 1.03 14.56 -4.45
C LEU A 298 1.26 15.41 -5.70
N LEU A 299 1.80 14.82 -6.76
CA LEU A 299 2.14 15.51 -8.00
C LEU A 299 0.93 15.93 -8.84
N LEU A 300 -0.29 15.46 -8.51
CA LEU A 300 -1.52 15.93 -9.16
C LEU A 300 -1.69 17.44 -8.99
N LYS A 301 -1.19 18.04 -7.90
CA LYS A 301 -1.24 19.50 -7.69
C LYS A 301 -0.44 20.29 -8.74
N LYS A 302 0.47 19.64 -9.48
CA LYS A 302 1.27 20.24 -10.55
C LYS A 302 0.65 20.09 -11.93
N SER A 303 -0.45 19.35 -12.08
CA SER A 303 -1.13 19.14 -13.36
C SER A 303 -2.64 19.33 -13.19
N PRO A 304 -3.16 20.53 -13.51
CA PRO A 304 -4.59 20.81 -13.45
C PRO A 304 -5.42 19.82 -14.28
N VAL A 305 -4.92 19.43 -15.46
CA VAL A 305 -5.58 18.49 -16.37
C VAL A 305 -5.71 17.11 -15.71
N LEU A 306 -4.62 16.55 -15.18
CA LEU A 306 -4.68 15.24 -14.53
C LEU A 306 -5.51 15.28 -13.26
N GLN A 307 -5.39 16.34 -12.45
CA GLN A 307 -6.23 16.51 -11.27
C GLN A 307 -7.72 16.50 -11.64
N TYR A 308 -8.10 17.19 -12.73
CA TYR A 308 -9.47 17.21 -13.22
C TYR A 308 -9.93 15.85 -13.74
N LEU A 309 -9.07 15.12 -14.47
CA LEU A 309 -9.37 13.76 -14.91
C LEU A 309 -9.60 12.80 -13.73
N TYR A 310 -8.77 12.86 -12.69
CA TYR A 310 -8.96 12.05 -11.48
C TYR A 310 -10.26 12.41 -10.74
N TYR A 311 -10.65 13.69 -10.76
CA TYR A 311 -11.93 14.13 -10.25
C TYR A 311 -13.10 13.56 -11.05
N LEU A 312 -13.10 13.70 -12.39
CA LEU A 312 -14.19 13.23 -13.25
C LEU A 312 -14.35 11.72 -13.20
N ALA A 313 -13.23 10.99 -13.27
CA ALA A 313 -13.22 9.53 -13.18
C ALA A 313 -13.41 9.01 -11.74
N GLN A 314 -13.43 9.91 -10.76
CA GLN A 314 -13.61 9.58 -9.34
C GLN A 314 -12.63 8.51 -8.83
N ILE A 315 -11.37 8.54 -9.33
CA ILE A 315 -10.31 7.60 -8.95
C ILE A 315 -9.89 7.88 -7.50
N PRO A 316 -9.97 6.90 -6.59
CA PRO A 316 -9.57 7.11 -5.19
C PRO A 316 -8.08 7.38 -5.03
N ILE A 317 -7.74 8.21 -4.03
CA ILE A 317 -6.36 8.58 -3.69
C ILE A 317 -6.17 8.38 -2.18
N ALA A 318 -5.34 7.42 -1.78
CA ALA A 318 -4.91 7.27 -0.38
C ALA A 318 -3.74 8.20 -0.12
N MET A 319 -3.86 9.10 0.85
CA MET A 319 -2.81 10.08 1.16
C MET A 319 -2.33 9.90 2.60
N SER A 320 -1.03 10.09 2.82
CA SER A 320 -0.38 9.94 4.13
C SER A 320 0.34 11.23 4.53
N PRO A 321 -0.40 12.26 4.99
CA PRO A 321 0.15 13.59 5.24
C PRO A 321 1.34 13.64 6.21
N LEU A 322 1.39 12.82 7.26
CA LEU A 322 2.52 12.81 8.20
C LEU A 322 3.79 12.18 7.60
N SER A 323 3.63 11.12 6.80
CA SER A 323 4.72 10.57 5.99
C SER A 323 5.25 11.62 5.01
N ASN A 324 4.34 12.21 4.22
CA ASN A 324 4.70 13.21 3.23
C ASN A 324 5.36 14.45 3.87
N ASN A 325 4.97 14.81 5.09
CA ASN A 325 5.59 15.86 5.89
C ASN A 325 7.06 15.58 6.20
N SER A 326 7.38 14.33 6.49
CA SER A 326 8.71 13.89 6.91
C SER A 326 9.66 13.69 5.73
N LEU A 327 9.12 13.48 4.53
CA LEU A 327 9.91 13.05 3.37
C LEU A 327 9.95 14.06 2.20
N PHE A 328 8.91 14.86 1.95
CA PHE A 328 8.80 15.60 0.67
C PHE A 328 8.37 17.05 0.74
N LEU A 329 7.47 17.41 1.63
CA LEU A 329 6.90 18.76 1.70
C LEU A 329 6.43 19.06 3.11
N GLU A 330 6.32 20.33 3.49
CA GLU A 330 5.70 20.68 4.79
C GLU A 330 4.22 20.26 4.85
N TYR A 331 3.73 19.86 6.03
CA TYR A 331 2.34 19.40 6.24
C TYR A 331 1.29 20.38 5.69
N SER A 332 1.50 21.69 5.89
CA SER A 332 0.61 22.75 5.41
C SER A 332 0.52 22.85 3.88
N LYS A 333 1.52 22.34 3.16
CA LYS A 333 1.61 22.32 1.69
C LYS A 333 1.06 21.02 1.08
N ASN A 334 0.54 20.11 1.90
CA ASN A 334 -0.07 18.87 1.43
C ASN A 334 -1.42 19.18 0.74
N PRO A 335 -1.66 18.64 -0.47
CA PRO A 335 -2.83 19.04 -1.25
C PRO A 335 -4.13 18.34 -0.85
N LEU A 336 -4.14 17.45 0.16
CA LEU A 336 -5.33 16.69 0.55
C LEU A 336 -6.56 17.57 0.79
N ARG A 337 -6.41 18.66 1.57
CA ARG A 337 -7.51 19.60 1.83
C ARG A 337 -8.06 20.20 0.54
N GLU A 338 -7.18 20.62 -0.37
CA GLU A 338 -7.56 21.20 -1.66
C GLU A 338 -8.28 20.16 -2.54
N PHE A 339 -7.75 18.93 -2.59
CA PHE A 339 -8.34 17.82 -3.34
C PHE A 339 -9.73 17.48 -2.81
N LEU A 340 -9.89 17.43 -1.48
CA LEU A 340 -11.19 17.23 -0.84
C LEU A 340 -12.16 18.35 -1.21
N HIS A 341 -11.76 19.62 -1.15
CA HIS A 341 -12.64 20.73 -1.52
C HIS A 341 -13.08 20.64 -2.98
N LYS A 342 -12.16 20.26 -3.89
CA LYS A 342 -12.43 20.02 -5.32
C LYS A 342 -13.26 18.76 -5.60
N GLY A 343 -13.56 17.94 -4.59
CA GLY A 343 -14.39 16.75 -4.75
C GLY A 343 -13.65 15.51 -5.27
N LEU A 344 -12.31 15.53 -5.26
CA LEU A 344 -11.54 14.31 -5.49
C LEU A 344 -11.79 13.31 -4.35
N ARG A 345 -11.80 12.03 -4.69
CA ARG A 345 -12.07 10.94 -3.75
C ARG A 345 -10.83 10.60 -2.93
N VAL A 346 -10.49 11.47 -1.98
CA VAL A 346 -9.34 11.30 -1.09
C VAL A 346 -9.69 10.51 0.17
N SER A 347 -8.71 9.76 0.68
CA SER A 347 -8.73 9.13 2.00
C SER A 347 -7.42 9.39 2.76
N LEU A 348 -7.48 9.30 4.09
CA LEU A 348 -6.30 9.36 4.97
C LEU A 348 -5.78 7.95 5.27
N SER A 349 -4.46 7.84 5.40
CA SER A 349 -3.72 6.58 5.60
C SER A 349 -2.39 6.84 6.29
N THR A 350 -1.73 5.81 6.83
CA THR A 350 -0.60 5.99 7.75
C THR A 350 0.78 5.73 7.17
N ASP A 351 0.89 5.01 6.05
CA ASP A 351 2.15 4.61 5.43
C ASP A 351 3.00 3.71 6.35
N ASP A 352 3.88 4.29 7.15
CA ASP A 352 4.69 3.61 8.17
C ASP A 352 4.43 4.15 9.58
N PRO A 353 3.41 3.64 10.31
CA PRO A 353 3.17 3.97 11.71
C PRO A 353 4.43 3.98 12.58
N MET A 354 5.32 2.99 12.39
CA MET A 354 6.58 2.88 13.12
C MET A 354 7.46 4.13 12.99
N GLN A 355 7.47 4.74 11.81
CA GLN A 355 8.41 5.79 11.45
C GLN A 355 7.82 7.18 11.63
N PHE A 356 6.51 7.36 11.44
CA PHE A 356 5.89 8.68 11.35
C PHE A 356 4.95 9.04 12.50
N HIS A 357 4.53 8.06 13.32
CA HIS A 357 3.46 8.26 14.31
C HIS A 357 3.97 8.08 15.73
N TYR A 358 3.40 8.85 16.67
CA TYR A 358 3.77 8.77 18.08
C TYR A 358 2.71 8.07 18.92
N THR A 359 1.47 8.03 18.44
CA THR A 359 0.35 7.46 19.19
C THR A 359 0.21 5.96 18.96
N LYS A 360 -0.63 5.31 19.77
CA LYS A 360 -1.01 3.92 19.58
C LYS A 360 -1.92 3.75 18.35
N GLU A 361 -2.82 4.71 18.12
CA GLU A 361 -3.82 4.68 17.06
C GLU A 361 -3.38 5.59 15.90
N ALA A 362 -2.38 5.14 15.14
CA ALA A 362 -1.74 5.94 14.08
C ALA A 362 -2.74 6.58 13.10
N LEU A 363 -3.75 5.82 12.64
CA LEU A 363 -4.76 6.37 11.74
C LEU A 363 -5.61 7.45 12.41
N MET A 364 -5.93 7.32 13.69
CA MET A 364 -6.67 8.37 14.42
C MET A 364 -5.83 9.63 14.59
N GLU A 365 -4.51 9.51 14.75
CA GLU A 365 -3.58 10.63 14.77
C GLU A 365 -3.58 11.40 13.44
N GLU A 366 -3.58 10.71 12.29
CA GLU A 366 -3.74 11.36 10.97
C GLU A 366 -5.05 12.18 10.89
N TYR A 367 -6.18 11.59 11.27
CA TYR A 367 -7.47 12.29 11.27
C TYR A 367 -7.49 13.47 12.25
N ALA A 368 -6.94 13.31 13.45
CA ALA A 368 -6.91 14.35 14.47
C ALA A 368 -6.06 15.55 14.05
N ILE A 369 -4.86 15.30 13.50
CA ILE A 369 -3.97 16.36 13.04
C ILE A 369 -4.56 17.05 11.81
N ALA A 370 -5.08 16.30 10.84
CA ALA A 370 -5.74 16.86 9.66
C ALA A 370 -6.93 17.76 10.06
N ALA A 371 -7.76 17.31 11.01
CA ALA A 371 -8.87 18.09 11.53
C ALA A 371 -8.42 19.41 12.16
N GLN A 372 -7.39 19.38 13.00
CA GLN A 372 -6.92 20.56 13.73
C GLN A 372 -6.17 21.55 12.85
N VAL A 373 -5.33 21.06 11.93
CA VAL A 373 -4.50 21.90 11.07
C VAL A 373 -5.31 22.49 9.91
N TRP A 374 -6.15 21.67 9.25
CA TRP A 374 -6.94 22.10 8.10
C TRP A 374 -8.35 22.58 8.44
N LYS A 375 -8.73 22.54 9.74
CA LYS A 375 -10.05 22.92 10.25
C LYS A 375 -11.18 22.15 9.57
N LEU A 376 -10.98 20.84 9.41
CA LEU A 376 -11.98 19.95 8.83
C LEU A 376 -13.13 19.75 9.82
N SER A 377 -14.36 19.85 9.34
CA SER A 377 -15.57 19.55 10.10
C SER A 377 -15.75 18.04 10.29
N THR A 378 -16.65 17.64 11.20
CA THR A 378 -17.03 16.23 11.35
C THR A 378 -17.57 15.65 10.04
N CYS A 379 -18.33 16.42 9.26
CA CYS A 379 -18.84 15.96 7.96
C CYS A 379 -17.69 15.66 6.98
N ASP A 380 -16.63 16.48 6.99
CA ASP A 380 -15.45 16.28 6.14
C ASP A 380 -14.70 15.00 6.53
N LEU A 381 -14.47 14.80 7.84
CA LEU A 381 -13.82 13.59 8.34
C LEU A 381 -14.64 12.32 8.04
N CYS A 382 -15.96 12.39 8.18
CA CYS A 382 -16.85 11.28 7.82
C CYS A 382 -16.84 10.99 6.31
N GLU A 383 -16.74 12.02 5.46
CA GLU A 383 -16.60 11.84 4.00
C GLU A 383 -15.28 11.15 3.65
N ILE A 384 -14.16 11.58 4.25
CA ILE A 384 -12.84 10.94 4.08
C ILE A 384 -12.89 9.47 4.54
N ALA A 385 -13.50 9.20 5.70
CA ALA A 385 -13.64 7.84 6.23
C ALA A 385 -14.57 6.97 5.36
N ARG A 386 -15.64 7.53 4.79
CA ARG A 386 -16.51 6.87 3.82
C ARG A 386 -15.73 6.50 2.55
N ASN A 387 -14.93 7.43 2.03
CA ASN A 387 -14.10 7.23 0.85
C ASN A 387 -13.06 6.13 1.07
N SER A 388 -12.50 6.03 2.28
CA SER A 388 -11.55 4.96 2.62
C SER A 388 -12.20 3.57 2.54
N VAL A 389 -13.47 3.41 2.96
CA VAL A 389 -14.21 2.14 2.81
C VAL A 389 -14.49 1.84 1.34
N LEU A 390 -14.86 2.84 0.55
CA LEU A 390 -15.07 2.67 -0.90
C LEU A 390 -13.79 2.22 -1.62
N GLN A 391 -12.66 2.85 -1.28
CA GLN A 391 -11.34 2.54 -1.82
C GLN A 391 -10.82 1.15 -1.39
N SER A 392 -11.22 0.68 -0.22
CA SER A 392 -10.72 -0.58 0.33
C SER A 392 -11.12 -1.81 -0.49
N GLY A 393 -10.37 -2.90 -0.31
CA GLY A 393 -10.67 -4.21 -0.84
C GLY A 393 -11.65 -5.04 0.00
N LEU A 394 -12.41 -4.42 0.92
CA LEU A 394 -13.45 -5.11 1.68
C LEU A 394 -14.50 -5.71 0.74
N SER A 395 -15.08 -6.86 1.15
CA SER A 395 -16.11 -7.52 0.36
C SER A 395 -17.36 -6.66 0.23
N ASP A 396 -18.18 -6.91 -0.79
CA ASP A 396 -19.45 -6.20 -1.00
C ASP A 396 -20.35 -6.25 0.25
N LYS A 397 -20.48 -7.41 0.91
CA LYS A 397 -21.20 -7.55 2.18
C LYS A 397 -20.65 -6.64 3.29
N GLU A 398 -19.33 -6.53 3.40
CA GLU A 398 -18.69 -5.64 4.37
C GLU A 398 -18.94 -4.18 4.02
N LYS A 399 -18.82 -3.79 2.74
CA LYS A 399 -19.14 -2.44 2.28
C LYS A 399 -20.60 -2.10 2.55
N GLN A 400 -21.57 -2.99 2.28
CA GLN A 400 -22.98 -2.78 2.62
C GLN A 400 -23.20 -2.62 4.13
N LYS A 401 -22.44 -3.37 4.96
CA LYS A 401 -22.48 -3.23 6.43
C LYS A 401 -22.07 -1.83 6.86
N PHE A 402 -21.02 -1.25 6.28
CA PHE A 402 -20.48 0.06 6.66
C PHE A 402 -21.12 1.25 5.96
N LEU A 403 -21.59 1.11 4.72
CA LEU A 403 -22.04 2.21 3.87
C LEU A 403 -23.55 2.21 3.63
N GLY A 404 -24.19 1.03 3.75
CA GLY A 404 -25.61 0.83 3.42
C GLY A 404 -25.79 -0.11 2.22
N VAL A 405 -26.95 -0.74 2.13
CA VAL A 405 -27.27 -1.72 1.06
C VAL A 405 -27.21 -1.11 -0.34
N ASN A 406 -27.46 0.19 -0.44
CA ASN A 406 -27.50 0.91 -1.71
C ASN A 406 -26.17 1.60 -2.06
N TYR A 407 -25.05 1.31 -1.39
CA TYR A 407 -23.81 2.08 -1.55
C TYR A 407 -23.24 2.15 -2.99
N CYS A 408 -23.63 1.21 -3.86
CA CYS A 408 -23.28 1.20 -5.28
C CYS A 408 -24.09 2.19 -6.13
N LYS A 409 -25.20 2.73 -5.60
CA LYS A 409 -25.96 3.77 -6.29
C LYS A 409 -25.17 5.08 -6.30
N GLU A 410 -25.39 5.87 -7.33
CA GLU A 410 -24.79 7.19 -7.42
C GLU A 410 -25.51 8.21 -6.53
N GLY A 411 -24.80 9.31 -6.25
CA GLY A 411 -25.34 10.45 -5.54
C GLY A 411 -25.87 10.15 -4.12
N PRO A 412 -26.89 10.91 -3.66
CA PRO A 412 -27.48 10.75 -2.33
C PRO A 412 -28.07 9.37 -2.06
N GLU A 413 -28.58 8.69 -3.09
CA GLU A 413 -29.16 7.35 -2.94
C GLU A 413 -28.12 6.30 -2.50
N GLY A 414 -26.85 6.54 -2.84
CA GLY A 414 -25.69 5.73 -2.45
C GLY A 414 -25.19 5.95 -1.02
N ASN A 415 -25.92 6.72 -0.20
CA ASN A 415 -25.49 7.09 1.13
C ASN A 415 -26.57 6.79 2.18
N ASP A 416 -26.26 5.93 3.15
CA ASP A 416 -27.05 5.80 4.38
C ASP A 416 -26.38 6.60 5.50
N ILE A 417 -26.90 7.80 5.78
CA ILE A 417 -26.37 8.71 6.81
C ILE A 417 -26.28 8.05 8.19
N ARG A 418 -27.13 7.07 8.51
CA ARG A 418 -27.10 6.37 9.81
C ARG A 418 -25.86 5.48 9.97
N LYS A 419 -25.18 5.17 8.86
CA LYS A 419 -23.97 4.36 8.83
C LYS A 419 -22.73 5.18 8.52
N THR A 420 -22.83 6.11 7.57
CA THR A 420 -21.68 6.91 7.11
C THR A 420 -21.47 8.18 7.92
N ASN A 421 -22.53 8.68 8.58
CA ASN A 421 -22.57 10.00 9.21
C ASN A 421 -22.21 11.17 8.27
N VAL A 422 -22.30 10.95 6.95
CA VAL A 422 -22.13 12.00 5.93
C VAL A 422 -23.50 12.57 5.61
N ALA A 423 -23.65 13.89 5.75
CA ALA A 423 -24.91 14.59 5.50
C ALA A 423 -25.41 14.36 4.07
N GLN A 424 -26.71 14.12 3.89
CA GLN A 424 -27.26 13.88 2.55
C GLN A 424 -27.07 15.07 1.61
N ILE A 425 -27.15 16.30 2.14
CA ILE A 425 -26.88 17.51 1.37
C ILE A 425 -25.42 17.58 0.88
N ARG A 426 -24.45 17.05 1.64
CA ARG A 426 -23.06 16.93 1.18
C ARG A 426 -22.98 16.00 -0.04
N MET A 427 -23.64 14.85 0.02
CA MET A 427 -23.67 13.90 -1.09
C MET A 427 -24.39 14.45 -2.33
N ALA A 428 -25.49 15.18 -2.13
CA ALA A 428 -26.22 15.84 -3.21
C ALA A 428 -25.33 16.87 -3.90
N PHE A 429 -24.71 17.76 -3.14
CA PHE A 429 -23.79 18.76 -3.66
C PHE A 429 -22.64 18.14 -4.47
N ARG A 430 -21.98 17.08 -3.95
CA ARG A 430 -20.91 16.37 -4.67
C ARG A 430 -21.39 15.80 -6.00
N TYR A 431 -22.56 15.18 -6.00
CA TYR A 431 -23.12 14.55 -7.17
C TYR A 431 -23.56 15.56 -8.23
N GLU A 432 -24.34 16.57 -7.83
CA GLU A 432 -24.79 17.64 -8.72
C GLU A 432 -23.60 18.37 -9.35
N THR A 433 -22.56 18.68 -8.56
CA THR A 433 -21.34 19.30 -9.08
C THR A 433 -20.64 18.41 -10.11
N LEU A 434 -20.51 17.11 -9.83
CA LEU A 434 -19.91 16.17 -10.79
C LEU A 434 -20.73 16.05 -12.07
N CYS A 435 -22.05 15.93 -11.97
CA CYS A 435 -22.94 15.89 -13.12
C CYS A 435 -22.83 17.17 -13.96
N ASN A 436 -22.80 18.34 -13.32
CA ASN A 436 -22.64 19.62 -14.02
C ASN A 436 -21.32 19.70 -14.80
N GLU A 437 -20.21 19.25 -14.20
CA GLU A 437 -18.90 19.21 -14.85
C GLU A 437 -18.87 18.25 -16.05
N LEU A 438 -19.49 17.07 -15.91
CA LEU A 438 -19.64 16.12 -17.02
C LEU A 438 -20.54 16.64 -18.15
N SER A 439 -21.66 17.28 -17.80
CA SER A 439 -22.56 17.92 -18.75
C SER A 439 -21.87 19.05 -19.51
N PHE A 440 -21.10 19.89 -18.80
CA PHE A 440 -20.31 20.95 -19.41
C PHE A 440 -19.35 20.43 -20.48
N LEU A 441 -18.63 19.34 -20.19
CA LEU A 441 -17.74 18.70 -21.18
C LEU A 441 -18.50 18.09 -22.35
N SER A 442 -19.63 17.42 -22.09
CA SER A 442 -20.47 16.85 -23.14
C SER A 442 -21.01 17.93 -24.09
N ASP A 443 -21.40 19.09 -23.56
CA ASP A 443 -21.94 20.19 -24.35
C ASP A 443 -20.84 20.91 -25.15
N ALA A 444 -19.64 21.05 -24.58
CA ALA A 444 -18.48 21.56 -25.30
C ALA A 444 -18.13 20.68 -26.52
N MET A 445 -18.11 19.35 -26.34
CA MET A 445 -17.85 18.41 -27.44
C MET A 445 -18.91 18.48 -28.55
N ARG A 446 -20.20 18.54 -28.18
CA ARG A 446 -21.30 18.66 -29.16
C ARG A 446 -21.20 19.94 -29.98
N THR A 447 -20.80 21.04 -29.35
CA THR A 447 -20.64 22.33 -30.04
C THR A 447 -19.49 22.29 -31.05
N GLU A 448 -18.39 21.63 -30.72
CA GLU A 448 -17.27 21.41 -31.65
C GLU A 448 -17.69 20.54 -32.84
N GLU A 449 -18.39 19.42 -32.61
CA GLU A 449 -18.88 18.55 -33.69
C GLU A 449 -19.78 19.30 -34.68
N ILE A 450 -20.73 20.10 -34.18
CA ILE A 450 -21.61 20.93 -35.01
C ILE A 450 -20.79 21.95 -35.81
N SER A 451 -19.77 22.56 -35.19
CA SER A 451 -18.88 23.51 -35.89
C SER A 451 -18.05 22.85 -36.99
N THR A 452 -17.60 21.60 -36.78
CA THR A 452 -16.84 20.83 -37.78
C THR A 452 -17.70 20.30 -38.92
N LEU A 453 -18.98 20.00 -38.68
CA LEU A 453 -19.95 19.59 -39.71
C LEU A 453 -20.44 20.79 -40.55
N SER A 454 -20.31 22.01 -40.03
CA SER A 454 -20.70 23.25 -40.72
C SER A 454 -19.59 23.88 -41.57
N LYS A 455 -18.39 23.30 -41.58
CA LYS A 455 -17.26 23.63 -42.47
C LYS A 455 -17.13 22.57 -43.54
#